data_AF-A0A2J7ZFF1-F1
#
_entry.id   AF-A0A2J7ZFF1-F1
#
_cell.length_a   1.000
_cell.length_b   1.000
_cell.length_c   1.000
_cell.angle_alpha   90.00
_cell.angle_beta   90.00
_cell.angle_gamma   90.00
#
_symmetry.space_group_name_H-M   'P 1'
#
loop_
_entity.id
_entity.type
_entity.pdbx_description
1 polymer ?
#
loop_
_entity_poly.entity_id
_entity_poly.type
_entity_poly.pdbx_seq_one_letter_code
_entity_poly.pdbx_strand_id
1 'polypeptide(L)' 'VFSIGEEVKETNESGFLGTVPTLHTQLLADNSMLQVYPGGLRHIRPDRRINEWKVPGRRNIKAAASNEKQ' A
#
# COMPACT_ATOMS: atom_id res chain seq x y z
N VAL A 1 3.38 -10.02 3.30
CA VAL A 1 3.73 -9.90 1.85
C VAL A 1 5.07 -10.57 1.63
N PHE A 2 5.45 -10.94 0.40
CA PHE A 2 6.73 -11.60 0.16
C PHE A 2 7.78 -10.64 -0.41
N SER A 3 8.99 -10.70 0.10
CA SER A 3 10.17 -10.13 -0.55
C SER A 3 10.85 -11.18 -1.41
N ILE A 4 11.28 -10.79 -2.60
CA ILE A 4 12.02 -11.64 -3.53
C ILE A 4 13.45 -11.13 -3.59
N GLY A 5 14.39 -11.94 -3.06
CA GLY A 5 15.83 -11.72 -3.18
C GLY A 5 16.49 -12.98 -3.73
N GLU A 6 17.54 -13.46 -3.06
CA GLU A 6 18.08 -14.81 -3.31
C GLU A 6 17.04 -15.90 -3.00
N GLU A 7 16.22 -15.66 -1.97
CA GLU A 7 15.11 -16.53 -1.58
C GLU A 7 13.81 -15.72 -1.48
N VAL A 8 12.67 -16.41 -1.62
CA VAL A 8 11.35 -15.84 -1.35
C VAL A 8 11.09 -15.94 0.15
N LYS A 9 10.92 -14.78 0.80
CA LYS A 9 10.67 -14.70 2.25
C LYS A 9 9.45 -13.89 2.55
N GLU A 10 8.63 -14.35 3.49
CA GLU A 10 7.58 -13.50 4.04
C GLU A 10 8.22 -12.36 4.82
N THR A 11 7.74 -11.13 4.61
CA THR A 11 8.24 -9.94 5.27
C THR A 11 7.10 -9.07 5.79
N ASN A 12 7.38 -8.46 6.95
CA ASN A 12 6.55 -7.45 7.60
C ASN A 12 7.17 -6.04 7.51
N GLU A 13 8.36 -5.91 6.90
CA GLU A 13 9.11 -4.66 6.85
C GLU A 13 8.73 -3.75 5.67
N SER A 14 7.80 -4.21 4.82
CA SER A 14 7.39 -3.51 3.60
C SER A 14 6.52 -2.27 3.82
N GLY A 15 5.97 -2.09 5.03
CA GLY A 15 5.02 -1.02 5.36
C GLY A 15 3.57 -1.29 4.96
N PHE A 16 3.31 -2.35 4.18
CA PHE A 16 1.95 -2.79 3.85
C PHE A 16 1.19 -3.22 5.10
N LEU A 17 -0.08 -2.86 5.17
CA LEU A 17 -1.00 -3.36 6.18
C LEU A 17 -1.42 -4.78 5.83
N GLY A 18 -0.79 -5.77 6.46
CA GLY A 18 -1.07 -7.19 6.23
C GLY A 18 -2.35 -7.71 6.90
N THR A 19 -2.97 -6.93 7.79
CA THR A 19 -4.17 -7.34 8.55
C THR A 19 -5.48 -7.04 7.85
N VAL A 20 -5.44 -6.42 6.65
CA VAL A 20 -6.62 -6.07 5.86
C VAL A 20 -6.45 -6.53 4.42
N PRO A 21 -7.55 -6.84 3.70
CA PRO A 21 -7.46 -7.14 2.28
C PRO A 21 -6.95 -5.92 1.50
N THR A 22 -6.06 -6.15 0.54
CA THR A 22 -5.56 -5.12 -0.37
C THR A 22 -6.38 -5.13 -1.64
N LEU A 23 -6.93 -3.98 -2.02
CA LEU A 23 -7.70 -3.79 -3.26
C LEU A 23 -6.79 -3.42 -4.43
N HIS A 24 -5.73 -2.66 -4.17
CA HIS A 24 -4.79 -2.20 -5.19
C HIS A 24 -3.43 -1.91 -4.59
N THR A 25 -2.38 -2.14 -5.38
CA THR A 25 -1.00 -1.79 -5.04
C THR A 25 -0.29 -1.22 -6.25
N GLN A 26 0.57 -0.22 -6.06
CA GLN A 26 1.37 0.35 -7.14
C GLN A 26 2.71 0.90 -6.65
N LEU A 27 3.76 0.75 -7.46
CA LEU A 27 5.00 1.51 -7.36
C LEU A 27 4.85 2.84 -8.12
N LEU A 28 5.08 3.95 -7.44
CA LEU A 28 5.04 5.30 -8.01
C LEU A 28 6.43 5.72 -8.51
N ALA A 29 6.48 6.75 -9.36
CA ALA A 29 7.71 7.20 -10.03
C ALA A 29 8.81 7.69 -9.06
N ASP A 30 8.45 8.09 -7.84
CA ASP A 30 9.39 8.50 -6.79
C ASP A 30 9.86 7.35 -5.90
N ASN A 31 9.69 6.10 -6.35
CA ASN A 31 9.97 4.85 -5.62
C ASN A 31 9.12 4.67 -4.35
N SER A 32 8.07 5.46 -4.16
CA SER A 32 7.11 5.19 -3.10
C SER A 32 6.11 4.11 -3.53
N MET A 33 5.56 3.40 -2.55
CA MET A 33 4.54 2.37 -2.76
C MET A 33 3.18 2.86 -2.28
N LEU A 34 2.15 2.57 -3.05
CA LEU A 34 0.75 2.83 -2.69
C LEU A 34 0.07 1.49 -2.37
N GLN A 35 -0.62 1.42 -1.24
CA GLN A 35 -1.56 0.35 -0.90
C GLN A 35 -2.95 0.95 -0.73
N VAL A 36 -3.95 0.43 -1.44
CA VAL A 36 -5.37 0.77 -1.22
C VAL A 36 -6.08 -0.42 -0.58
N TYR A 37 -6.83 -0.16 0.47
CA TYR A 37 -7.61 -1.16 1.22
C TYR A 37 -9.03 -0.62 1.50
N PRO A 38 -10.01 -1.45 1.90
CA PRO A 38 -11.39 -0.98 2.02
C PRO A 38 -11.58 0.24 2.94
N GLY A 39 -10.81 0.33 4.01
CA GLY A 39 -10.90 1.43 4.99
C GLY A 39 -10.01 2.65 4.70
N GLY A 40 -9.21 2.65 3.65
CA GLY A 40 -8.25 3.72 3.41
C GLY A 40 -7.15 3.41 2.39
N LEU A 41 -6.10 4.20 2.39
CA LEU A 41 -4.89 3.97 1.63
C LEU A 41 -3.65 4.30 2.45
N ARG A 42 -2.53 3.65 2.12
CA ARG A 42 -1.19 3.95 2.65
C ARG A 42 -0.26 4.32 1.52
N HIS A 43 0.41 5.46 1.67
CA HIS A 43 1.52 5.90 0.84
C HIS A 43 2.81 5.69 1.64
N ILE A 44 3.61 4.72 1.20
CA ILE A 44 4.81 4.23 1.87
C ILE A 44 6.00 4.82 1.12
N ARG A 45 6.69 5.77 1.74
CA ARG A 45 7.83 6.46 1.13
C ARG A 45 9.11 5.61 1.21
N PRO A 46 10.11 5.85 0.33
CA PRO A 46 11.40 5.15 0.39
C PRO A 46 12.12 5.28 1.73
N ASP A 47 11.91 6.39 2.45
CA ASP A 47 12.45 6.64 3.79
C ASP A 47 11.65 5.97 4.93
N ARG A 48 10.77 5.02 4.59
CA ARG A 48 9.89 4.27 5.50
C ARG A 48 8.80 5.08 6.19
N ARG A 49 8.62 6.37 5.86
CA ARG A 49 7.44 7.10 6.34
C ARG A 49 6.18 6.58 5.68
N ILE A 50 5.13 6.44 6.48
CA ILE A 50 3.82 5.98 6.02
C ILE A 50 2.83 7.11 6.22
N ASN A 51 2.27 7.60 5.12
CA ASN A 51 1.12 8.49 5.14
C ASN A 51 -0.14 7.64 4.99
N GLU A 52 -1.02 7.68 5.99
CA GLU A 52 -2.29 6.96 5.96
C GLU A 52 -3.45 7.93 5.76
N TRP A 53 -4.29 7.62 4.78
CA TRP A 53 -5.58 8.28 4.60
C TRP A 53 -6.69 7.28 4.90
N LYS A 54 -7.59 7.66 5.81
CA LYS A 54 -8.74 6.84 6.18
C LYS A 54 -9.98 7.31 5.44
N VAL A 55 -10.83 6.37 5.03
CA VAL A 55 -12.09 6.69 4.40
C VAL A 55 -12.97 7.49 5.39
N PRO A 56 -13.55 8.61 4.97
CA PRO A 56 -14.44 9.39 5.82
C PRO A 56 -15.81 8.71 6.00
N GLY A 57 -16.26 8.66 7.25
CA GLY A 57 -17.52 8.05 7.65
C GLY A 57 -17.47 6.52 7.70
N ARG A 58 -18.64 5.87 7.67
CA ARG A 58 -18.76 4.39 7.64
C ARG A 58 -18.83 3.87 6.19
N ARG A 59 -17.92 4.34 5.33
CA ARG A 59 -17.84 3.94 3.92
C ARG A 59 -16.62 3.06 3.67
N ASN A 60 -16.63 2.34 2.55
CA ASN A 60 -15.52 1.51 2.09
C ASN A 60 -15.17 1.82 0.63
N ILE A 61 -13.89 1.75 0.29
CA ILE A 61 -13.40 1.76 -1.09
C ILE A 61 -13.85 0.46 -1.77
N LYS A 62 -14.40 0.56 -2.98
CA LYS A 62 -14.89 -0.59 -3.76
C LYS A 62 -14.01 -0.94 -4.96
N ALA A 63 -13.38 0.05 -5.55
CA ALA A 63 -12.45 -0.08 -6.65
C ALA A 63 -11.40 1.03 -6.53
N ALA A 64 -10.22 0.81 -7.10
CA ALA A 64 -9.15 1.77 -7.16
C ALA A 64 -8.47 1.70 -8.53
N ALA A 65 -7.99 2.85 -9.01
CA ALA A 65 -7.17 2.97 -10.18
C ALA A 65 -6.11 4.04 -9.89
N SER A 66 -4.88 3.81 -10.34
CA SER A 66 -3.80 4.78 -10.20
C SER A 66 -2.87 4.79 -11.39
N ASN A 67 -2.12 5.89 -11.51
CA ASN A 67 -1.05 6.07 -12.47
C ASN A 67 0.29 6.28 -11.75
N GLU A 68 1.36 6.47 -12.51
CA GLU A 68 2.73 6.57 -11.98
C GLU A 68 2.99 7.82 -11.10
N LYS A 69 2.13 8.84 -11.14
CA LYS A 69 2.37 10.18 -10.54
C LYS A 69 1.35 10.56 -9.46
N GLN A 70 0.56 9.61 -8.97
CA GLN A 70 -0.58 9.87 -8.10
C GLN A 70 -0.20 10.28 -6.67
#